data_AF-A0AAW1KNJ4-F1
#
_entry.id   AF-A0AAW1KNJ4-F1
#
_cell.length_a   1.000
_cell.length_b   1.000
_cell.length_c   1.000
_cell.angle_alpha   90.00
_cell.angle_beta   90.00
_cell.angle_gamma   90.00
#
_symmetry.space_group_name_H-M   'P 1'
#
loop_
_entity.id
_entity.type
_entity.pdbx_description
1 polymer ?
#
loop_
_entity_poly.entity_id
_entity_poly.type
_entity_poly.pdbx_seq_one_letter_code
_entity_poly.pdbx_strand_id
1 'polypeptide(L)' 'MELLIPNADIQHAGNYSCVPSNAEPVSVNVHVLHSEKPAAMQHGSKNCGIAINPHWKHHTFNIICFISFIHWIAYHLGR' A
#
# COMPACT_ATOMS: atom_id res chain seq x y z
N MET A 1 12.31 14.95 -1.45
CA MET A 1 11.51 16.18 -1.44
C MET A 1 10.18 15.83 -0.78
N GLU A 2 9.98 16.27 0.45
CA GLU A 2 8.74 16.07 1.20
C GLU A 2 8.19 17.45 1.56
N LEU A 3 6.87 17.65 1.41
CA LEU A 3 6.19 18.88 1.78
C LEU A 3 5.33 18.58 3.01
N LEU A 4 5.63 19.27 4.13
CA LEU A 4 4.87 19.17 5.37
C LEU A 4 4.16 20.50 5.64
N ILE A 5 2.84 20.45 5.80
CA ILE A 5 2.01 21.60 6.17
C ILE A 5 1.42 21.32 7.56
N PRO A 6 2.07 21.76 8.65
CA PRO A 6 1.51 21.60 9.99
C PRO A 6 0.30 22.53 10.16
N ASN A 7 -0.76 22.04 10.80
CA ASN A 7 -1.99 22.80 11.07
C ASN A 7 -2.66 23.35 9.79
N ALA A 8 -3.04 22.45 8.88
CA ALA A 8 -3.70 22.83 7.63
C ALA A 8 -5.03 23.58 7.86
N ASP A 9 -5.04 24.86 7.50
CA ASP A 9 -6.21 25.74 7.39
C ASP A 9 -6.76 25.81 5.95
N ILE A 10 -8.01 26.23 5.75
CA ILE A 10 -8.64 26.40 4.43
C ILE A 10 -7.83 27.26 3.45
N GLN A 11 -7.02 28.20 3.95
CA GLN A 11 -6.15 29.02 3.10
C GLN A 11 -5.04 28.21 2.41
N HIS A 12 -4.74 27.01 2.91
CA HIS A 12 -3.78 26.09 2.30
C HIS A 12 -4.39 25.18 1.24
N ALA A 13 -5.70 25.29 0.95
CA ALA A 13 -6.32 24.54 -0.13
C ALA A 13 -5.84 25.08 -1.50
N GLY A 14 -5.54 24.18 -2.44
CA GLY A 14 -5.05 24.59 -3.76
C GLY A 14 -4.30 23.50 -4.50
N ASN A 15 -3.79 23.85 -5.69
CA ASN A 15 -3.02 22.95 -6.52
C ASN A 15 -1.52 23.06 -6.21
N TYR A 16 -0.96 21.98 -5.67
CA TYR A 16 0.46 21.88 -5.39
C TYR A 16 1.11 21.10 -6.53
N SER A 17 2.05 21.74 -7.21
CA SER A 17 2.82 21.10 -8.28
C SER A 17 4.22 20.76 -7.81
N CYS A 18 4.64 19.52 -8.01
CA CYS A 18 6.04 19.15 -7.91
C CYS A 18 6.67 19.28 -9.29
N VAL A 19 7.70 20.13 -9.39
CA VAL A 19 8.42 20.40 -10.64
C VAL A 19 9.86 19.89 -10.48
N PRO A 20 10.13 18.61 -10.76
CA PRO A 20 11.49 18.08 -10.75
C PRO A 20 12.27 18.57 -11.98
N SER A 21 13.56 18.85 -11.84
CA SER A 21 14.39 19.37 -12.94
C SER A 21 14.58 18.40 -14.11
N ASN A 22 14.38 17.10 -13.88
CA ASN A 22 14.68 16.02 -14.84
C ASN A 22 13.47 15.12 -15.15
N ALA A 23 12.25 15.49 -14.75
CA ALA A 23 11.06 14.67 -14.99
C ALA A 23 9.81 15.53 -15.21
N GLU A 24 8.73 14.90 -15.67
CA GLU A 24 7.46 15.58 -15.90
C GLU A 24 6.87 16.11 -14.58
N PRO A 25 6.38 17.37 -14.55
CA PRO A 25 5.73 17.94 -13.38
C PRO A 25 4.47 17.16 -13.01
N VAL A 26 4.28 16.87 -11.72
CA VAL A 26 3.03 16.28 -11.21
C VAL A 26 2.29 17.29 -10.35
N SER A 27 0.98 17.35 -10.51
CA SER A 27 0.12 18.28 -9.76
C SER A 27 -0.85 17.51 -8.88
N VAL A 28 -1.03 17.97 -7.65
CA VAL A 28 -1.98 17.41 -6.67
C VAL A 28 -2.89 18.52 -6.14
N ASN A 29 -4.19 18.28 -6.17
CA ASN A 29 -5.17 19.22 -5.63
C ASN A 29 -5.46 18.90 -4.17
N VAL A 30 -5.16 19.83 -3.27
CA VAL A 30 -5.38 19.70 -1.82
C VAL A 30 -6.67 20.43 -1.46
N HIS A 31 -7.59 19.69 -0.86
CA HIS A 31 -8.82 20.23 -0.29
C HIS A 31 -8.79 20.09 1.23
N VAL A 32 -8.95 21.20 1.95
CA VAL A 32 -8.94 21.24 3.41
C VAL A 32 -10.38 21.34 3.92
N LEU A 33 -10.75 20.41 4.80
CA LEU A 33 -12.08 20.32 5.41
C LEU A 33 -12.00 20.75 6.88
N HIS A 34 -12.90 21.62 7.33
CA HIS A 34 -13.05 22.01 8.74
C HIS A 34 -13.87 20.97 9.53
N SER A 35 -13.48 19.69 9.49
CA SER A 35 -14.15 18.67 10.29
C SER A 35 -13.55 18.60 11.70
N GLU A 36 -14.39 18.42 12.71
CA GLU A 36 -13.98 18.24 14.12
C GLU A 36 -13.17 16.95 14.37
N LYS A 37 -13.06 16.10 13.35
CA LYS A 37 -12.43 14.78 13.41
C LYS A 37 -11.49 14.66 12.20
N PRO A 38 -10.19 14.35 12.40
CA PRO A 38 -9.28 14.16 11.28
C PRO A 38 -9.71 12.92 10.49
N ALA A 39 -9.82 13.07 9.16
CA ALA A 39 -10.10 11.95 8.28
C ALA A 39 -8.91 10.97 8.29
N ALA A 40 -9.20 9.67 8.19
CA ALA A 40 -8.15 8.67 8.02
C ALA A 40 -7.44 8.90 6.68
N MET A 41 -6.24 9.48 6.74
CA MET A 41 -5.37 9.63 5.57
C MET A 41 -4.72 8.28 5.29
N GLN A 42 -5.30 7.50 4.38
CA GLN A 42 -4.65 6.31 3.86
C GLN A 42 -3.51 6.77 2.96
N HIS A 43 -2.32 6.95 3.53
CA HIS A 43 -1.09 7.07 2.76
C HIS A 43 -0.93 5.77 1.98
N GLY A 44 -1.52 5.73 0.78
CA GLY A 44 -1.32 4.65 -0.16
C GLY A 44 0.16 4.59 -0.46
N SER A 45 0.79 3.48 -0.06
CA SER A 45 2.16 3.17 -0.44
C SER A 45 2.31 3.46 -1.93
N LYS A 46 3.11 4.47 -2.24
CA LYS A 46 3.49 4.83 -3.60
C LYS A 46 4.51 3.79 -4.09
N ASN A 47 4.12 2.53 -4.08
CA ASN A 47 4.79 1.49 -4.84
C ASN A 47 3.80 1.09 -5.91
N CYS A 48 4.08 1.59 -7.11
CA CYS A 48 3.57 1.15 -8.38
C CYS A 48 3.36 -0.37 -8.33
N GLY A 49 2.12 -0.79 -8.14
CA GLY A 49 1.75 -2.18 -8.28
C GLY A 49 1.63 -2.45 -9.76
N ILE A 50 2.54 -3.23 -10.34
CA ILE A 50 2.06 -4.13 -11.38
C ILE A 50 0.97 -4.94 -10.68
N ALA A 51 -0.29 -4.70 -11.06
CA ALA A 51 -1.42 -5.47 -10.56
C ALA A 51 -1.33 -6.90 -11.12
N ILE A 52 -0.37 -7.67 -10.61
CA ILE A 52 -0.39 -9.12 -10.75
C ILE A 52 -1.47 -9.62 -9.81
N ASN A 53 -2.69 -9.79 -10.32
CA ASN A 53 -3.77 -10.43 -9.59
C ASN A 53 -3.28 -11.75 -8.98
N PRO A 54 -3.10 -11.90 -7.65
CA PRO A 54 -2.76 -13.17 -7.06
C PRO A 54 -4.04 -13.77 -6.48
N HIS A 55 -5.08 -13.93 -7.32
CA HIS A 55 -6.36 -14.55 -6.95
C HIS A 55 -6.20 -16.02 -6.46
N TRP A 56 -4.99 -16.60 -6.57
CA TRP A 56 -4.71 -18.02 -6.32
C TRP A 56 -3.80 -18.29 -5.11
N LYS A 57 -3.68 -17.37 -4.14
CA LYS A 57 -2.76 -17.56 -3.00
C LYS A 57 -3.36 -18.29 -1.79
N HIS A 58 -4.68 -18.44 -1.70
CA HIS A 58 -5.29 -19.16 -0.57
C HIS A 58 -5.38 -20.68 -0.78
N HIS A 59 -5.59 -21.14 -2.02
CA HIS A 59 -5.76 -22.57 -2.29
C HIS A 59 -4.42 -23.32 -2.29
N THR A 60 -3.35 -22.67 -2.75
CA THR A 60 -2.00 -23.26 -2.83
C THR A 60 -1.33 -23.39 -1.45
N PHE A 61 -1.60 -22.50 -0.50
CA PHE A 61 -1.02 -22.56 0.85
C PHE A 61 -1.49 -23.80 1.63
N ASN A 62 -2.79 -24.13 1.58
CA ASN A 62 -3.32 -25.31 2.26
C ASN A 62 -2.70 -26.61 1.72
N ILE A 63 -2.62 -26.76 0.39
CA ILE A 63 -2.08 -27.97 -0.25
C ILE A 63 -0.60 -28.19 0.12
N ILE A 64 0.21 -27.13 0.15
CA ILE A 64 1.64 -27.21 0.52
C ILE A 64 1.80 -27.72 1.96
N CYS A 65 1.03 -27.18 2.91
CA CYS A 65 1.10 -27.60 4.31
C CYS A 65 0.73 -29.08 4.50
N PHE A 66 -0.32 -29.58 3.82
CA PHE A 66 -0.71 -30.99 3.91
C PHE A 66 0.37 -31.92 3.37
N ILE A 67 0.98 -31.61 2.23
CA ILE A 67 2.03 -32.45 1.64
C ILE A 67 3.25 -32.54 2.56
N SER A 68 3.69 -31.43 3.14
CA SER A 68 4.80 -31.43 4.11
C SER A 68 4.49 -32.27 5.35
N PHE A 69 3.25 -32.23 5.85
CA PHE A 69 2.82 -33.03 6.99
C PHE A 69 2.79 -34.52 6.69
N ILE A 70 2.24 -34.92 5.53
CA ILE A 70 2.24 -36.33 5.10
C ILE A 70 3.67 -36.84 4.88
N HIS A 71 4.54 -36.03 4.28
CA HIS A 71 5.95 -36.39 4.10
C HIS A 71 6.67 -36.57 5.45
N TRP A 72 6.41 -35.70 6.42
CA TRP A 72 6.95 -35.82 7.77
C TRP A 72 6.46 -37.07 8.49
N ILE A 73 5.15 -37.38 8.41
CA ILE A 73 4.60 -38.62 8.95
C ILE A 73 5.23 -39.84 8.29
N ALA A 74 5.33 -39.87 6.96
CA ALA A 74 5.93 -40.98 6.22
C ALA A 74 7.40 -41.18 6.62
N TYR A 75 8.15 -40.09 6.81
CA TYR A 75 9.53 -40.13 7.30
C TYR A 75 9.64 -40.68 8.73
N HIS A 76 8.66 -40.36 9.59
CA HIS A 76 8.63 -40.86 10.97
C HIS A 76 8.13 -42.31 11.08
N LEU A 77 7.23 -42.74 10.19
CA LEU A 77 6.71 -44.12 10.17
C LEU A 77 7.65 -45.10 9.46
N GLY A 78 8.63 -44.59 8.70
CA GLY A 78 9.63 -45.37 7.96
C GLY A 78 10.99 -45.48 8.65
N ARG A 79 11.11 -45.11 9.93
CA ARG A 79 12.29 -45.32 10.77
C ARG A 79 11.95 -46.21 11.95
#